data_AF-A0AA96IIK9-F1
#
_entry.id   AF-A0AA96IIK9-F1
#
_cell.length_a   1.000
_cell.length_b   1.000
_cell.length_c   1.000
_cell.angle_alpha   90.00
_cell.angle_beta   90.00
_cell.angle_gamma   90.00
#
_symmetry.space_group_name_H-M   'P 1'
#
loop_
_entity.id
_entity.type
_entity.pdbx_description
1 polymer ?
#
loop_
_entity_poly.entity_id
_entity_poly.type
_entity_poly.pdbx_seq_one_letter_code
_entity_poly.pdbx_strand_id
1 'polypeptide(L)'
;MGILEDLIKRAENSCELCKCENDLDIFEVSPSDGTAEQSALLCPKCKSQFEQNCELDSNHWYCLSEAMWSETAAVKVLSYRMLKKLDNQELLDMIYLDDETLNWANKGLEEFNASVVQKDCNGVVLNAGDTVTIIKDLEVKGAGFTAKRGTAVRNISLGSEEGQIEGRVNGVKIVILTQFVKKS
;
A
#
# COMPACT_ATOMS: atom_id res chain seq x y z
N MET A 1 -15.18 26.81 10.03
CA MET A 1 -15.71 25.46 10.32
C MET A 1 -14.53 24.54 10.18
N GLY A 2 -14.21 23.76 11.22
CA GLY A 2 -13.07 22.85 11.17
C GLY A 2 -13.39 21.62 10.32
N ILE A 3 -12.40 21.06 9.64
CA ILE A 3 -12.52 19.84 8.82
C ILE A 3 -13.21 18.71 9.63
N LEU A 4 -12.89 18.60 10.92
CA LEU A 4 -13.51 17.63 11.83
C LEU A 4 -15.03 17.78 11.94
N GLU A 5 -15.54 19.02 12.06
CA GLU A 5 -16.97 19.28 12.20
C GLU A 5 -17.74 18.91 10.93
N ASP A 6 -17.13 19.17 9.76
CA ASP A 6 -17.72 18.87 8.46
C ASP A 6 -17.75 17.34 8.24
N LEU A 7 -16.69 16.64 8.63
CA LEU A 7 -16.62 15.18 8.58
C LEU A 7 -17.61 14.51 9.53
N ILE A 8 -17.74 14.98 10.77
CA ILE A 8 -18.72 14.44 11.73
C ILE A 8 -20.15 14.60 11.21
N LYS A 9 -20.48 15.75 10.60
CA LYS A 9 -21.80 15.99 9.99
C LYS A 9 -22.05 15.06 8.80
N ARG A 10 -21.04 14.89 7.93
CA ARG A 10 -21.14 14.03 6.74
C ARG A 10 -21.30 12.55 7.12
N ALA A 11 -20.56 12.12 8.14
CA ALA A 11 -20.52 10.74 8.56
C ALA A 11 -21.56 10.38 9.62
N GLU A 12 -22.44 11.32 9.98
CA GLU A 12 -23.45 11.17 11.03
C GLU A 12 -22.86 10.65 12.36
N ASN A 13 -21.69 11.16 12.74
CA ASN A 13 -20.93 10.71 13.92
C ASN A 13 -20.59 9.21 13.94
N SER A 14 -20.39 8.61 12.75
CA SER A 14 -19.99 7.21 12.60
C SER A 14 -18.77 7.08 11.67
N CYS A 15 -18.07 5.96 11.73
CA CYS A 15 -16.98 5.65 10.81
C CYS A 15 -17.52 5.49 9.39
N GLU A 16 -16.93 6.18 8.42
CA GLU A 16 -17.39 6.18 7.03
C GLU A 16 -17.20 4.83 6.31
N LEU A 17 -16.43 3.91 6.91
CA LEU A 17 -16.25 2.55 6.41
C LEU A 17 -17.10 1.52 7.15
N CYS A 18 -16.91 1.37 8.45
CA CYS A 18 -17.54 0.30 9.23
C CYS A 18 -18.74 0.73 10.08
N LYS A 19 -19.15 2.01 10.03
CA LYS A 19 -20.26 2.61 10.80
C LYS A 19 -20.13 2.50 12.32
N CYS A 20 -18.94 2.15 12.83
CA CYS A 20 -18.62 2.19 14.25
C CYS A 20 -18.56 3.64 14.76
N GLU A 21 -19.05 3.92 15.97
CA GLU A 21 -19.09 5.27 16.56
C GLU A 21 -17.93 5.53 17.55
N ASN A 22 -16.98 4.60 17.66
CA ASN A 22 -15.91 4.65 18.66
C ASN A 22 -14.71 5.48 18.18
N ASP A 23 -14.30 6.46 19.00
CA ASP A 23 -13.05 7.23 18.94
C ASP A 23 -12.64 7.61 17.50
N LEU A 24 -13.50 8.39 16.87
CA LEU A 24 -13.40 8.74 15.46
C LEU A 24 -12.30 9.78 15.21
N ASP A 25 -11.42 9.47 14.28
CA ASP A 25 -10.29 10.30 13.90
C ASP A 25 -10.32 10.64 12.41
N ILE A 26 -9.73 11.79 12.07
CA ILE A 26 -9.52 12.17 10.68
C ILE A 26 -8.42 11.29 10.08
N PHE A 27 -8.71 10.72 8.92
CA PHE A 27 -7.75 10.02 8.09
C PHE A 27 -7.63 10.73 6.74
N GLU A 28 -6.46 11.29 6.47
CA GLU A 28 -6.15 11.93 5.19
C GLU A 28 -5.77 10.86 4.15
N VAL A 29 -6.41 10.91 2.99
CA VAL A 29 -6.21 9.92 1.93
C VAL A 29 -5.11 10.41 0.98
N SER A 30 -3.87 9.99 1.20
CA SER A 30 -2.74 10.41 0.35
C SER A 30 -2.91 9.96 -1.12
N PRO A 31 -2.51 10.75 -2.13
CA PRO A 31 -2.06 12.14 -2.02
C PRO A 31 -3.23 13.06 -1.67
N SER A 32 -3.08 13.87 -0.61
CA SER A 32 -4.13 14.75 -0.09
C SER A 32 -3.67 16.21 -0.08
N ASP A 33 -4.59 17.13 -0.30
CA ASP A 33 -4.44 18.58 -0.15
C ASP A 33 -4.93 19.10 1.22
N GLY A 34 -5.32 18.19 2.12
CA GLY A 34 -5.83 18.50 3.45
C GLY A 34 -7.30 18.95 3.47
N THR A 35 -8.03 18.80 2.36
CA THR A 35 -9.47 19.11 2.32
C THR A 35 -10.32 18.03 2.98
N ALA A 36 -11.55 18.41 3.36
CA ALA A 36 -12.54 17.46 3.88
C ALA A 36 -12.97 16.42 2.85
N GLU A 37 -12.89 16.73 1.54
CA GLU A 37 -13.25 15.79 0.47
C GLU A 37 -12.18 14.71 0.27
N GLN A 38 -10.92 15.02 0.59
CA GLN A 38 -9.79 14.09 0.54
C GLN A 38 -9.47 13.45 1.90
N SER A 39 -10.35 13.65 2.87
CA SER A 39 -10.26 13.07 4.21
C SER A 39 -11.49 12.24 4.51
N ALA A 40 -11.32 11.20 5.33
CA ALA A 40 -12.39 10.34 5.79
C ALA A 40 -12.38 10.26 7.32
N LEU A 41 -13.55 10.04 7.91
CA LEU A 41 -13.68 9.83 9.35
C LEU A 41 -13.62 8.33 9.64
N LEU A 42 -12.56 7.89 10.31
CA LEU A 42 -12.28 6.47 10.56
C LEU A 42 -12.23 6.16 12.05
N CYS A 43 -12.67 4.96 12.42
CA CYS A 43 -12.41 4.41 13.75
C CYS A 43 -10.97 3.88 13.86
N PRO A 44 -10.46 3.65 15.09
CA PRO A 44 -9.09 3.21 15.31
C PRO A 44 -8.77 1.88 14.61
N LYS A 45 -9.73 0.94 14.59
CA LYS A 45 -9.56 -0.37 13.95
C LYS A 45 -9.36 -0.24 12.43
N CYS A 46 -10.13 0.61 11.76
CA CYS A 46 -9.96 0.84 10.32
C CYS A 46 -8.61 1.53 10.07
N LYS A 47 -8.31 2.61 10.81
CA LYS A 47 -7.07 3.37 10.67
C LYS A 47 -5.82 2.50 10.83
N SER A 48 -5.76 1.70 11.90
CA SER A 48 -4.62 0.81 12.14
C SER A 48 -4.43 -0.24 11.05
N GLN A 49 -5.50 -0.79 10.48
CA GLN A 49 -5.38 -1.79 9.40
C GLN A 49 -4.98 -1.15 8.04
N PHE A 50 -5.37 0.11 7.79
CA PHE A 50 -4.88 0.87 6.64
C PHE A 50 -3.38 1.15 6.75
N GLU A 51 -2.94 1.61 7.92
CA GLU A 51 -1.54 1.93 8.20
C GLU A 51 -0.65 0.69 8.40
N GLN A 52 -1.20 -0.54 8.32
CA GLN A 52 -0.48 -1.80 8.61
C GLN A 52 0.08 -1.92 10.03
N ASN A 53 -0.53 -1.23 10.98
CA ASN A 53 -0.15 -1.27 12.39
C ASN A 53 -0.75 -2.46 13.15
N CYS A 54 -1.54 -3.31 12.51
CA CYS A 54 -2.10 -4.54 13.08
C CYS A 54 -2.36 -5.64 12.04
N GLU A 55 -2.59 -6.87 12.50
CA GLU A 55 -3.00 -7.99 11.65
C GLU A 55 -4.32 -7.69 10.93
N LEU A 56 -4.39 -8.05 9.64
CA LEU A 56 -5.57 -7.83 8.81
C LEU A 56 -6.71 -8.75 9.26
N ASP A 57 -7.84 -8.15 9.61
CA ASP A 57 -9.07 -8.85 9.96
C ASP A 57 -9.99 -8.90 8.73
N SER A 58 -9.96 -10.04 8.04
CA SER A 58 -10.79 -10.27 6.84
C SER A 58 -12.29 -10.11 7.10
N ASN A 59 -12.77 -10.39 8.32
CA ASN A 59 -14.20 -10.25 8.66
C ASN A 59 -14.58 -8.78 8.89
N HIS A 60 -13.62 -7.95 9.32
CA HIS A 60 -13.89 -6.53 9.50
C HIS A 60 -14.19 -5.84 8.16
N TRP A 61 -13.57 -6.31 7.07
CA TRP A 61 -13.67 -5.71 5.74
C TRP A 61 -14.92 -6.06 4.95
N TYR A 62 -15.86 -6.85 5.49
CA TYR A 62 -17.18 -7.01 4.85
C TYR A 62 -17.90 -5.67 4.66
N CYS A 63 -17.62 -4.67 5.51
CA CYS A 63 -18.16 -3.32 5.36
C CYS A 63 -17.77 -2.63 4.04
N LEU A 64 -16.69 -3.05 3.38
CA LEU A 64 -16.26 -2.48 2.10
C LEU A 64 -17.29 -2.67 0.99
N SER A 65 -18.07 -3.76 1.07
CA SER A 65 -19.15 -4.03 0.11
C SER A 65 -20.23 -2.95 0.10
N GLU A 66 -20.43 -2.25 1.23
CA GLU A 66 -21.35 -1.12 1.35
C GLU A 66 -20.62 0.20 1.17
N ALA A 67 -19.44 0.36 1.79
CA ALA A 67 -18.67 1.60 1.76
C ALA A 67 -18.18 1.98 0.35
N MET A 68 -17.96 1.01 -0.54
CA MET A 68 -17.58 1.26 -1.94
C MET A 68 -18.63 2.05 -2.75
N TRP A 69 -19.88 2.06 -2.29
CA TRP A 69 -20.99 2.79 -2.92
C TRP A 69 -21.24 4.17 -2.32
N SER A 70 -20.44 4.59 -1.34
CA SER A 70 -20.53 5.91 -0.71
C SER A 70 -20.40 7.02 -1.75
N GLU A 71 -21.11 8.14 -1.59
CA GLU A 71 -20.99 9.30 -2.48
C GLU A 71 -19.64 10.03 -2.30
N THR A 72 -18.96 9.80 -1.17
CA THR A 72 -17.69 10.46 -0.84
C THR A 72 -16.51 9.82 -1.59
N ALA A 73 -15.79 10.62 -2.39
CA ALA A 73 -14.62 10.17 -3.15
C ALA A 73 -13.54 9.54 -2.26
N ALA A 74 -13.20 10.15 -1.11
CA ALA A 74 -12.24 9.59 -0.16
C ALA A 74 -12.60 8.16 0.29
N VAL A 75 -13.87 7.90 0.58
CA VAL A 75 -14.35 6.58 1.03
C VAL A 75 -14.27 5.55 -0.09
N LYS A 76 -14.64 5.94 -1.32
CA LYS A 76 -14.49 5.09 -2.51
C LYS A 76 -13.03 4.73 -2.76
N VAL A 77 -12.13 5.70 -2.69
CA VAL A 77 -10.68 5.48 -2.84
C VAL A 77 -10.15 4.54 -1.78
N LEU A 78 -10.46 4.75 -0.51
CA LEU A 78 -10.04 3.87 0.58
C LEU A 78 -10.56 2.44 0.38
N SER A 79 -11.83 2.30 -0.02
CA SER A 79 -12.44 1.00 -0.29
C SER A 79 -11.71 0.28 -1.42
N TYR A 80 -11.47 0.96 -2.56
CA TYR A 80 -10.71 0.40 -3.68
C TYR A 80 -9.31 -0.06 -3.27
N ARG A 81 -8.57 0.78 -2.53
CA ARG A 81 -7.20 0.46 -2.11
C ARG A 81 -7.15 -0.75 -1.19
N MET A 82 -8.09 -0.86 -0.25
CA MET A 82 -8.17 -2.02 0.63
C MET A 82 -8.60 -3.28 -0.12
N LEU A 83 -9.56 -3.18 -1.04
CA LEU A 83 -9.98 -4.31 -1.88
C LEU A 83 -8.82 -4.82 -2.75
N LYS A 84 -7.99 -3.93 -3.31
CA LYS A 84 -6.75 -4.31 -4.02
C LYS A 84 -5.77 -5.02 -3.11
N LYS A 85 -5.61 -4.57 -1.86
CA LYS A 85 -4.72 -5.20 -0.88
C LYS A 85 -5.21 -6.59 -0.44
N LEU A 86 -6.52 -6.80 -0.39
CA LEU A 86 -7.15 -8.09 -0.07
C LEU A 86 -7.30 -9.01 -1.29
N ASP A 87 -6.86 -8.57 -2.47
CA ASP A 87 -7.02 -9.26 -3.77
C ASP A 87 -8.48 -9.70 -4.06
N ASN A 88 -9.45 -8.90 -3.62
CA ASN A 88 -10.87 -9.21 -3.80
C ASN A 88 -11.38 -8.71 -5.17
N GLN A 89 -11.12 -9.50 -6.21
CA GLN A 89 -11.47 -9.14 -7.59
C GLN A 89 -12.98 -9.00 -7.82
N GLU A 90 -13.81 -9.79 -7.12
CA GLU A 90 -15.27 -9.76 -7.30
C GLU A 90 -15.87 -8.38 -6.98
N LEU A 91 -15.44 -7.75 -5.88
CA LEU A 91 -15.89 -6.41 -5.53
C LEU A 91 -15.18 -5.34 -6.37
N LEU A 92 -13.93 -5.56 -6.78
CA LEU A 92 -13.21 -4.63 -7.66
C LEU A 92 -13.82 -4.52 -9.06
N ASP A 93 -14.43 -5.59 -9.57
CA ASP A 93 -15.12 -5.55 -10.86
C ASP A 93 -16.48 -4.82 -10.76
N MET A 94 -17.06 -4.74 -9.57
CA MET A 94 -18.35 -4.05 -9.34
C MET A 94 -18.18 -2.57 -9.00
N ILE A 95 -17.06 -2.16 -8.40
CA ILE A 95 -16.86 -0.76 -8.00
C ILE A 95 -16.79 0.16 -9.22
N TYR A 96 -17.62 1.19 -9.24
CA TYR A 96 -17.55 2.24 -10.25
C TYR A 96 -16.84 3.47 -9.70
N LEU A 97 -15.69 3.78 -10.30
CA LEU A 97 -14.91 4.99 -10.06
C LEU A 97 -14.79 5.76 -11.37
N ASP A 98 -14.98 7.07 -11.33
CA ASP A 98 -14.57 7.93 -12.45
C ASP A 98 -13.04 7.94 -12.61
N ASP A 99 -12.57 8.37 -13.78
CA ASP A 99 -11.15 8.34 -14.14
C ASP A 99 -10.27 9.13 -13.17
N GLU A 100 -10.79 10.23 -12.63
CA GLU A 100 -10.07 11.08 -11.68
C GLU A 100 -9.87 10.36 -10.33
N THR A 101 -10.96 9.80 -9.80
CA THR A 101 -10.96 9.04 -8.54
C THR A 101 -10.13 7.77 -8.66
N LEU A 102 -10.20 7.05 -9.78
CA LEU A 102 -9.40 5.85 -10.02
C LEU A 102 -7.91 6.18 -10.08
N ASN A 103 -7.53 7.25 -10.80
CA ASN A 103 -6.16 7.71 -10.85
C ASN A 103 -5.63 8.11 -9.47
N TRP A 104 -6.45 8.82 -8.68
CA TRP A 104 -6.13 9.17 -7.30
C TRP A 104 -5.94 7.93 -6.43
N ALA A 105 -6.81 6.93 -6.57
CA ALA A 105 -6.69 5.67 -5.84
C ALA A 105 -5.40 4.93 -6.16
N ASN A 106 -5.02 4.85 -7.44
CA ASN A 106 -3.78 4.20 -7.87
C ASN A 106 -2.53 4.94 -7.39
N LYS A 107 -2.48 6.28 -7.46
CA LYS A 107 -1.31 7.07 -7.01
C LYS A 107 -0.95 6.80 -5.54
N GLY A 108 -1.92 6.80 -4.65
CA GLY A 108 -1.63 6.52 -3.24
C GLY A 108 -1.27 5.05 -2.98
N LEU A 109 -1.65 4.10 -3.84
CA LEU A 109 -1.09 2.73 -3.77
C LEU A 109 0.38 2.71 -4.17
N GLU A 110 0.77 3.47 -5.18
CA GLU A 110 2.17 3.59 -5.60
C GLU A 110 3.03 4.24 -4.49
N GLU A 111 2.55 5.33 -3.87
CA GLU A 111 3.23 5.99 -2.74
C GLU A 111 3.31 5.07 -1.50
N PHE A 112 2.25 4.32 -1.25
CA PHE A 112 2.20 3.39 -0.11
C PHE A 112 3.10 2.18 -0.32
N ASN A 113 3.15 1.60 -1.53
CA ASN A 113 4.10 0.54 -1.89
C ASN A 113 5.55 1.04 -1.84
N ALA A 114 5.80 2.30 -2.22
CA ALA A 114 7.11 2.93 -2.05
C ALA A 114 7.49 3.13 -0.57
N SER A 115 6.52 3.14 0.34
CA SER A 115 6.72 3.29 1.78
C SER A 115 7.02 1.97 2.50
N VAL A 116 6.94 0.81 1.83
CA VAL A 116 7.42 -0.46 2.40
C VAL A 116 8.93 -0.37 2.52
N VAL A 117 9.41 -0.09 3.74
CA VAL A 117 10.83 0.10 4.04
C VAL A 117 11.57 -1.22 3.87
N GLN A 118 12.09 -1.45 2.67
CA GLN A 118 12.91 -2.61 2.36
C GLN A 118 14.26 -2.46 3.09
N LYS A 119 14.62 -3.45 3.90
CA LYS A 119 15.91 -3.49 4.61
C LYS A 119 16.75 -4.65 4.11
N ASP A 120 18.05 -4.42 3.98
CA ASP A 120 19.02 -5.45 3.64
C ASP A 120 19.22 -6.46 4.78
N CYS A 121 20.08 -7.48 4.57
CA CYS A 121 20.35 -8.50 5.59
C CYS A 121 20.95 -7.97 6.91
N ASN A 122 21.44 -6.73 6.94
CA ASN A 122 22.00 -6.06 8.12
C ASN A 122 21.05 -5.01 8.71
N GLY A 123 19.82 -4.91 8.19
CA GLY A 123 18.83 -3.92 8.64
C GLY A 123 19.00 -2.53 8.05
N VAL A 124 19.84 -2.35 7.02
CA VAL A 124 20.05 -1.06 6.35
C VAL A 124 18.91 -0.80 5.38
N VAL A 125 18.30 0.38 5.47
CA VAL A 125 17.21 0.80 4.56
C VAL A 125 17.73 0.95 3.14
N LEU A 126 17.02 0.30 2.21
CA LEU A 126 17.24 0.34 0.78
C LEU A 126 16.31 1.38 0.15
N ASN A 127 16.85 2.15 -0.79
CA ASN A 127 16.09 3.10 -1.60
C ASN A 127 16.16 2.70 -3.08
N ALA A 128 15.17 3.14 -3.86
CA ALA A 128 15.23 3.03 -5.31
C ALA A 128 16.48 3.74 -5.84
N GLY A 129 17.22 3.08 -6.74
CA GLY A 129 18.49 3.56 -7.27
C GLY A 129 19.74 3.05 -6.53
N ASP A 130 19.59 2.44 -5.35
CA ASP A 130 20.73 1.90 -4.61
C ASP A 130 21.45 0.77 -5.37
N THR A 131 22.68 0.47 -4.94
CA THR A 131 23.42 -0.72 -5.37
C THR A 131 23.51 -1.69 -4.20
N VAL A 132 23.19 -2.95 -4.47
CA VAL A 132 23.28 -4.03 -3.48
C VAL A 132 24.15 -5.16 -4.00
N THR A 133 24.77 -5.89 -3.10
CA THR A 133 25.58 -7.07 -3.40
C THR A 133 24.89 -8.31 -2.88
N ILE A 134 24.80 -9.32 -3.72
CA ILE A 134 24.22 -10.62 -3.37
C ILE A 134 25.16 -11.36 -2.42
N ILE A 135 24.65 -11.85 -1.28
CA ILE A 135 25.47 -12.53 -0.25
C ILE A 135 25.45 -14.06 -0.36
N LYS A 136 24.59 -14.65 -1.20
CA LYS A 136 24.45 -16.09 -1.44
C LYS A 136 24.25 -16.40 -2.93
N ASP A 137 24.58 -17.60 -3.37
CA ASP A 137 24.25 -18.02 -4.73
C ASP A 137 22.72 -18.19 -4.87
N LEU A 138 22.11 -17.47 -5.80
CA LEU A 138 20.67 -17.49 -6.06
C LEU A 138 20.40 -18.01 -7.47
N GLU A 139 19.62 -19.07 -7.59
CA GLU A 139 19.18 -19.58 -8.89
C GLU A 139 18.03 -18.71 -9.42
N VAL A 140 18.21 -18.13 -10.61
CA VAL A 140 17.21 -17.26 -11.23
C VAL A 140 16.23 -18.14 -12.01
N LYS A 141 15.03 -18.27 -11.48
CA LYS A 141 13.92 -18.96 -12.16
C LYS A 141 13.64 -18.30 -13.50
N GLY A 142 13.56 -19.09 -14.57
CA GLY A 142 13.23 -18.63 -15.93
C GLY A 142 14.39 -18.08 -16.76
N ALA A 143 15.55 -17.76 -16.16
CA ALA A 143 16.71 -17.26 -16.89
C ALA A 143 17.83 -18.30 -17.07
N GLY A 144 17.75 -19.44 -16.37
CA GLY A 144 18.69 -20.56 -16.53
C GLY A 144 20.11 -20.28 -16.02
N PHE A 145 20.30 -19.22 -15.23
CA PHE A 145 21.59 -18.88 -14.63
C PHE A 145 21.49 -18.69 -13.12
N THR A 146 22.61 -18.86 -12.43
CA THR A 146 22.75 -18.58 -11.00
C THR A 146 23.41 -17.22 -10.80
N ALA A 147 22.75 -16.30 -10.11
CA ALA A 147 23.37 -15.08 -9.63
C ALA A 147 24.31 -15.43 -8.47
N LYS A 148 25.62 -15.33 -8.71
CA LYS A 148 26.63 -15.76 -7.74
C LYS A 148 26.77 -14.77 -6.59
N ARG A 149 27.18 -15.28 -5.42
CA ARG A 149 27.61 -14.45 -4.30
C ARG A 149 28.67 -13.45 -4.77
N GLY A 150 28.52 -12.19 -4.34
CA GLY A 150 29.39 -11.08 -4.74
C GLY A 150 28.92 -10.35 -5.99
N THR A 151 27.89 -10.83 -6.70
CA THR A 151 27.32 -10.11 -7.84
C THR A 151 26.67 -8.82 -7.36
N ALA A 152 27.08 -7.70 -7.95
CA ALA A 152 26.50 -6.39 -7.69
C ALA A 152 25.27 -6.17 -8.57
N VAL A 153 24.18 -5.74 -7.94
CA VAL A 153 22.92 -5.37 -8.59
C VAL A 153 22.76 -3.87 -8.42
N ARG A 154 22.93 -3.13 -9.51
CA ARG A 154 22.89 -1.65 -9.52
C ARG A 154 21.51 -1.17 -9.90
N ASN A 155 21.16 0.03 -9.44
CA ASN A 155 19.91 0.71 -9.76
C ASN A 155 18.68 -0.16 -9.44
N ILE A 156 18.62 -0.62 -8.18
CA ILE A 156 17.49 -1.44 -7.72
C ILE A 156 16.20 -0.64 -7.68
N SER A 157 15.07 -1.33 -7.79
CA SER A 157 13.74 -0.78 -7.53
C SER A 157 13.16 -1.47 -6.30
N LEU A 158 12.39 -0.73 -5.49
CA LEU A 158 11.70 -1.30 -4.35
C LEU A 158 10.57 -2.20 -4.87
N GLY A 159 10.47 -3.41 -4.35
CA GLY A 159 9.39 -4.32 -4.71
C GLY A 159 8.07 -3.91 -4.08
N SER A 160 6.97 -4.38 -4.64
CA SER A 160 5.62 -4.17 -4.09
C SER A 160 5.36 -4.98 -2.82
N GLU A 161 6.12 -6.06 -2.60
CA GLU A 161 6.00 -6.94 -1.44
C GLU A 161 7.10 -6.67 -0.41
N GLU A 162 6.79 -6.82 0.88
CA GLU A 162 7.77 -6.70 1.96
C GLU A 162 8.90 -7.75 1.81
N GLY A 163 10.14 -7.31 1.98
CA GLY A 163 11.31 -8.17 1.87
C GLY A 163 11.69 -8.51 0.43
N GLN A 164 11.15 -7.81 -0.58
CA GLN A 164 11.49 -7.99 -1.98
C GLN A 164 12.00 -6.69 -2.63
N ILE A 165 13.00 -6.84 -3.48
CA ILE A 165 13.50 -5.79 -4.38
C ILE A 165 13.64 -6.33 -5.79
N GLU A 166 13.57 -5.43 -6.76
CA GLU A 166 13.80 -5.75 -8.16
C GLU A 166 15.14 -5.18 -8.62
N GLY A 167 15.83 -5.91 -9.49
CA GLY A 167 17.07 -5.43 -10.08
C GLY A 167 17.41 -6.13 -11.37
N ARG A 168 18.53 -5.74 -11.98
CA ARG A 168 19.02 -6.37 -13.21
C ARG A 168 20.35 -7.08 -12.97
N VAL A 169 20.40 -8.35 -13.37
CA VAL A 169 21.62 -9.15 -13.43
C VAL A 169 21.76 -9.69 -14.85
N ASN A 170 22.91 -9.49 -15.48
CA ASN A 170 23.16 -9.88 -16.88
C ASN A 170 22.10 -9.36 -17.87
N GLY A 171 21.55 -8.16 -17.62
CA GLY A 171 20.50 -7.55 -18.45
C GLY A 171 19.09 -8.11 -18.22
N VAL A 172 18.92 -9.14 -17.40
CA VAL A 172 17.63 -9.74 -17.07
C VAL A 172 17.09 -9.11 -15.78
N LYS A 173 15.82 -8.69 -15.79
CA LYS A 173 15.12 -8.21 -14.60
C LYS A 173 14.78 -9.40 -13.70
N ILE A 174 15.18 -9.34 -12.44
CA ILE A 174 14.95 -10.38 -11.44
C ILE A 174 14.39 -9.79 -10.15
N VAL A 175 13.60 -10.59 -9.44
CA VAL A 175 13.11 -10.29 -8.08
C VAL A 175 14.01 -10.99 -7.08
N ILE A 176 14.47 -10.26 -6.05
CA ILE A 176 15.43 -10.73 -5.07
C ILE A 176 14.90 -10.46 -3.65
N LEU A 177 14.97 -11.46 -2.78
CA LEU A 177 14.63 -11.28 -1.37
C LEU A 177 15.71 -10.45 -0.65
N THR A 178 15.31 -9.45 0.11
CA THR A 178 16.22 -8.49 0.74
C THR A 178 17.14 -9.11 1.78
N GLN A 179 16.74 -10.23 2.38
CA GLN A 179 17.56 -11.03 3.30
C GLN A 179 18.83 -11.64 2.66
N PHE A 180 18.90 -11.68 1.32
CA PHE A 180 20.05 -12.22 0.57
C PHE A 180 20.91 -11.15 -0.10
N VAL A 181 20.66 -9.88 0.22
CA VAL A 181 21.45 -8.76 -0.30
C VAL A 181 21.99 -7.91 0.83
N LYS A 182 23.07 -7.22 0.53
CA LYS A 182 23.70 -6.22 1.40
C LYS A 182 23.86 -4.93 0.62
N LYS A 183 23.51 -3.79 1.22
CA LYS A 183 23.79 -2.48 0.61
C LYS A 183 25.30 -2.30 0.43
N SER A 184 25.70 -1.95 -0.79
CA SER A 184 27.11 -1.75 -1.17
C SER A 184 27.59 -0.34 -0.90
#